data_AF-A0A958SXX7-F1
#
_entry.id   AF-A0A958SXX7-F1
#
_cell.length_a   1.000
_cell.length_b   1.000
_cell.length_c   1.000
_cell.angle_alpha   90.00
_cell.angle_beta   90.00
_cell.angle_gamma   90.00
#
_symmetry.space_group_name_H-M   'P 1'
#
loop_
_entity.id
_entity.type
_entity.pdbx_description
1 polymer ?
#
loop_
_entity_poly.entity_id
_entity_poly.type
_entity_poly.pdbx_seq_one_letter_code
_entity_poly.pdbx_strand_id
1 'polypeptide(L)'
;MSSNKKYWKSVEELNENSSIVETLRQNEFVEEIPVEDFLGDKETLESSSTTRRDFLKYIGFSTAAASLAACEGPVIKSIPYVVQPKEIIPGVANYYATTIANGFDFANVLVKTREGRPIGIKSNKLAKSHGFGNARVNASVLGLYDSLRVKGPKKDGKNISWDDFDSEVVAKLNELAASGKQIALLTQTFASPSTARLIAEFKAKYTTANHVVYDAISESAALDAFQAKYGIRGLANYDFAKASTIVSVGADILGDWQGGGFDAGYAQGRIPHEGKMSRHIQIESNMSLAGANADKRVTVKPSMQKAVLAKLYSYVVGGSVSVSLPEQLDATVQAIASELKKAGSNGVIVTGIQDVNAQTVVLAINEFLGSKAFNVSSPILTRQGSDKAVTALVNDLKAGKVGAVIMAGVNPAYTLPNASEFTEALKNTELSVAFSMKEDETASATQYIAATPHYLESWGDVEIVKGHYSLTQP
;
A
#
# COMPACT_ATOMS: atom_id res chain seq x y z
N MET A 1 14.59 40.75 69.70
CA MET A 1 13.20 40.91 70.17
C MET A 1 12.51 41.99 69.33
N SER A 2 11.86 41.59 68.24
CA SER A 2 10.93 42.44 67.49
C SER A 2 9.52 42.13 68.00
N SER A 3 8.88 43.08 68.67
CA SER A 3 7.48 42.91 69.08
C SER A 3 6.59 42.99 67.83
N ASN A 4 6.01 41.85 67.43
CA ASN A 4 4.94 41.87 66.44
C ASN A 4 3.73 42.54 67.08
N LYS A 5 3.40 43.76 66.64
CA LYS A 5 2.17 44.44 67.06
C LYS A 5 0.99 43.70 66.43
N LYS A 6 0.28 42.92 67.25
CA LYS A 6 -1.00 42.30 66.89
C LYS A 6 -2.07 43.39 66.96
N TYR A 7 -2.77 43.65 65.86
CA TYR A 7 -3.88 44.60 65.80
C TYR A 7 -5.18 43.79 65.74
N TRP A 8 -5.96 43.85 66.81
CA TRP A 8 -7.27 43.18 66.90
C TRP A 8 -8.33 44.05 66.23
N LYS A 9 -9.18 43.45 65.40
CA LYS A 9 -10.27 44.14 64.69
C LYS A 9 -11.59 44.10 65.45
N SER A 10 -11.76 43.17 66.38
CA SER A 10 -12.89 43.10 67.30
C SER A 10 -12.46 42.56 68.66
N VAL A 11 -13.33 42.67 69.68
CA VAL A 11 -13.02 42.25 71.05
C VAL A 11 -12.91 40.73 71.17
N GLU A 12 -13.59 40.00 70.29
CA GLU A 12 -13.65 38.55 70.24
C GLU A 12 -12.32 37.91 69.82
N GLU A 13 -11.45 38.65 69.10
CA GLU A 13 -10.10 38.20 68.70
C GLU A 13 -9.07 38.21 69.85
N LEU A 14 -9.43 38.75 71.03
CA LEU A 14 -8.59 38.68 72.24
C LEU A 14 -8.61 37.28 72.87
N ASN A 15 -9.65 36.48 72.60
CA ASN A 15 -9.71 35.10 73.03
C ASN A 15 -9.14 34.21 71.92
N GLU A 16 -7.94 33.66 72.13
CA GLU A 16 -7.23 32.87 71.10
C GLU A 16 -7.94 31.57 70.71
N ASN A 17 -8.95 31.13 71.48
CA ASN A 17 -9.76 29.93 71.22
C ASN A 17 -11.24 30.28 70.92
N SER A 18 -11.53 31.48 70.40
CA SER A 18 -12.88 31.87 70.03
C SER A 18 -13.36 31.14 68.77
N SER A 19 -14.32 30.22 68.92
CA SER A 19 -14.91 29.48 67.80
C SER A 19 -15.55 30.41 66.75
N ILE A 20 -16.09 31.55 67.17
CA ILE A 20 -16.72 32.54 66.27
C ILE A 20 -15.67 33.18 65.34
N VAL A 21 -14.49 33.50 65.86
CA VAL A 21 -13.40 34.10 65.08
C VAL A 21 -12.83 33.09 64.09
N GLU A 22 -12.77 31.81 64.47
CA GLU A 22 -12.30 30.74 63.59
C GLU A 22 -13.30 30.46 62.45
N THR A 23 -14.60 30.43 62.74
CA THR A 23 -15.66 30.28 61.72
C THR A 23 -15.67 31.47 60.74
N LEU A 24 -15.57 32.71 61.22
CA LEU A 24 -15.53 33.90 60.36
C LEU A 24 -14.21 34.05 59.58
N ARG A 25 -13.12 33.43 60.04
CA ARG A 25 -11.86 33.37 59.27
C ARG A 25 -11.92 32.39 58.11
N GLN A 26 -12.67 31.31 58.25
CA GLN A 26 -12.81 30.28 57.22
C GLN A 26 -13.96 30.56 56.25
N ASN A 27 -14.90 31.43 56.62
CA ASN A 27 -16.04 31.80 55.78
C ASN A 27 -15.98 33.28 55.39
N GLU A 28 -15.82 33.56 54.09
CA GLU A 28 -15.77 34.93 53.56
C GLU A 28 -17.12 35.68 53.68
N PHE A 29 -18.22 34.95 53.91
CA PHE A 29 -19.56 35.49 54.14
C PHE A 29 -20.20 34.86 55.39
N VAL A 30 -20.97 35.68 56.13
CA VAL A 30 -21.52 35.34 57.47
C VAL A 30 -22.66 34.33 57.42
N GLU A 31 -23.31 34.13 56.26
CA GLU A 31 -24.40 33.18 56.07
C GLU A 31 -24.05 32.17 54.97
N GLU A 32 -24.35 30.89 55.23
CA GLU A 32 -24.26 29.81 54.25
C GLU A 32 -25.35 30.03 53.20
N ILE A 33 -24.95 30.20 51.93
CA ILE A 33 -25.91 30.40 50.84
C ILE A 33 -26.41 29.01 50.43
N PRO A 34 -27.73 28.73 50.48
CA PRO A 34 -28.26 27.39 50.23
C PRO A 34 -28.30 27.14 48.72
N VAL A 35 -27.16 26.78 48.14
CA VAL A 35 -27.03 26.55 46.69
C VAL A 35 -27.73 25.24 46.27
N GLU A 36 -27.75 24.22 47.14
CA GLU A 36 -28.36 22.92 46.87
C GLU A 36 -29.89 22.94 46.91
N ASP A 37 -30.49 23.66 47.88
CA ASP A 37 -31.96 23.80 47.97
C ASP A 37 -32.56 24.61 46.81
N PHE A 38 -31.76 25.44 46.14
CA PHE A 38 -32.20 26.25 45.01
C PHE A 38 -32.01 25.53 43.67
N LEU A 39 -30.90 24.83 43.43
CA LEU A 39 -30.63 24.18 42.13
C LEU A 39 -31.24 22.78 41.99
N GLY A 40 -31.61 22.14 43.10
CA GLY A 40 -32.12 20.76 43.12
C GLY A 40 -33.61 20.61 42.75
N ASP A 41 -34.45 21.61 43.03
CA ASP A 41 -35.90 21.53 42.83
C ASP A 41 -36.43 22.60 41.88
N LYS A 42 -37.08 22.17 40.81
CA LYS A 42 -37.62 23.05 39.77
C LYS A 42 -38.84 23.84 40.24
N GLU A 43 -39.60 23.29 41.21
CA GLU A 43 -40.80 23.91 41.78
C GLU A 43 -40.48 25.06 42.76
N THR A 44 -39.40 24.96 43.56
CA THR A 44 -38.95 26.03 44.47
C THR A 44 -38.38 27.24 43.73
N LEU A 45 -37.82 27.03 42.53
CA LEU A 45 -37.37 28.10 41.64
C LEU A 45 -38.53 28.96 41.11
N GLU A 46 -39.67 28.34 40.78
CA GLU A 46 -40.83 29.02 40.22
C GLU A 46 -41.64 29.78 41.29
N SER A 47 -41.58 29.37 42.56
CA SER A 47 -42.33 30.00 43.65
C SER A 47 -41.55 31.05 44.47
N SER A 48 -40.25 31.23 44.24
CA SER A 48 -39.42 32.12 45.05
C SER A 48 -39.30 33.54 44.45
N SER A 49 -39.70 34.56 45.21
CA SER A 49 -39.46 35.96 44.86
C SER A 49 -38.07 36.39 45.35
N THR A 50 -37.02 36.03 44.61
CA THR A 50 -35.65 36.46 44.96
C THR A 50 -35.53 37.99 44.85
N THR A 51 -34.86 38.65 45.79
CA THR A 51 -34.59 40.08 45.64
C THR A 51 -33.55 40.30 44.53
N ARG A 52 -33.55 41.47 43.89
CA ARG A 52 -32.52 41.83 42.87
C ARG A 52 -31.08 41.60 43.38
N ARG A 53 -30.86 41.74 44.70
CA ARG A 53 -29.57 41.53 45.34
C ARG A 53 -29.20 40.04 45.38
N ASP A 54 -30.14 39.17 45.71
CA ASP A 54 -29.88 37.73 45.79
C ASP A 54 -29.68 37.15 44.39
N PHE A 55 -30.49 37.58 43.41
CA PHE A 55 -30.27 37.23 42.00
C PHE A 55 -28.85 37.59 41.51
N LEU A 56 -28.35 38.79 41.85
CA LEU A 56 -26.99 39.20 41.47
C LEU A 56 -25.90 38.40 42.20
N LYS A 57 -26.12 38.01 43.47
CA LYS A 57 -25.22 37.09 44.18
C LYS A 57 -25.20 35.72 43.50
N TYR A 58 -26.36 35.18 43.14
CA TYR A 58 -26.47 33.87 42.50
C TYR A 58 -25.86 33.84 41.10
N ILE A 59 -26.13 34.84 40.24
CA ILE A 59 -25.48 34.94 38.93
C ILE A 59 -23.98 35.17 39.08
N GLY A 60 -23.55 36.05 40.00
CA GLY A 60 -22.14 36.28 40.26
C GLY A 60 -21.40 35.00 40.67
N PHE A 61 -21.98 34.23 41.60
CA PHE A 61 -21.38 32.99 42.12
C PHE A 61 -21.44 31.84 41.12
N SER A 62 -22.57 31.64 40.44
CA SER A 62 -22.71 30.59 39.41
C SER A 62 -21.84 30.86 38.19
N THR A 63 -21.71 32.12 37.77
CA THR A 63 -20.79 32.50 36.68
C THR A 63 -19.33 32.35 37.11
N ALA A 64 -18.98 32.72 38.35
CA ALA A 64 -17.63 32.53 38.88
C ALA A 64 -17.27 31.04 39.06
N ALA A 65 -18.16 30.22 39.63
CA ALA A 65 -17.98 28.78 39.81
C ALA A 65 -17.94 28.03 38.46
N ALA A 66 -18.83 28.37 37.51
CA ALA A 66 -18.77 27.83 36.16
C ALA A 66 -17.50 28.27 35.42
N SER A 67 -17.00 29.49 35.66
CA SER A 67 -15.72 29.93 35.10
C SER A 67 -14.51 29.23 35.74
N LEU A 68 -14.57 28.87 37.02
CA LEU A 68 -13.54 28.07 37.69
C LEU A 68 -13.53 26.62 37.19
N ALA A 69 -14.71 25.98 37.08
CA ALA A 69 -14.84 24.64 36.53
C ALA A 69 -14.50 24.58 35.02
N ALA A 70 -14.78 25.64 34.25
CA ALA A 70 -14.36 25.77 32.86
C ALA A 70 -12.85 26.06 32.70
N CYS A 71 -12.16 26.42 33.79
CA CYS A 71 -10.70 26.61 33.83
C CYS A 71 -9.93 25.37 34.32
N GLU A 72 -10.62 24.31 34.78
CA GLU A 72 -9.96 23.05 35.12
C GLU A 72 -9.67 22.26 33.84
N GLY A 73 -8.43 22.37 33.36
CA GLY A 73 -7.94 21.57 32.24
C GLY A 73 -8.07 20.07 32.56
N PRO A 74 -8.33 19.23 31.54
CA PRO A 74 -8.53 17.80 31.76
C PRO A 74 -7.30 17.16 32.41
N VAL A 75 -7.51 16.23 33.34
CA VAL A 75 -6.41 15.46 33.95
C VAL A 75 -5.79 14.53 32.89
N ILE A 76 -4.61 14.89 32.40
CA ILE A 76 -3.84 14.07 31.45
C ILE A 76 -3.03 13.03 32.24
N LYS A 77 -3.32 11.74 32.00
CA LYS A 77 -2.60 10.62 32.63
C LYS A 77 -1.38 10.21 31.79
N SER A 78 -0.26 9.97 32.46
CA SER A 78 0.95 9.38 31.86
C SER A 78 1.13 7.96 32.40
N ILE A 79 0.94 6.96 31.53
CA ILE A 79 1.04 5.54 31.91
C ILE A 79 2.38 4.99 31.44
N PRO A 80 3.32 4.64 32.34
CA PRO A 80 4.59 4.04 31.95
C PRO A 80 4.41 2.57 31.55
N TYR A 81 5.45 2.01 30.93
CA TYR A 81 5.53 0.57 30.71
C TYR A 81 5.55 -0.18 32.04
N VAL A 82 4.80 -1.29 32.13
CA VAL A 82 4.91 -2.23 33.26
C VAL A 82 6.28 -2.92 33.22
N VAL A 83 6.68 -3.37 32.03
CA VAL A 83 8.02 -3.87 31.73
C VAL A 83 8.50 -3.18 30.47
N GLN A 84 9.49 -2.30 30.60
CA GLN A 84 9.99 -1.51 29.49
C GLN A 84 10.94 -2.34 28.61
N PRO A 85 10.72 -2.40 27.28
CA PRO A 85 11.68 -2.98 26.35
C PRO A 85 12.99 -2.18 26.34
N LYS A 86 14.14 -2.85 26.26
CA LYS A 86 15.46 -2.19 26.32
C LYS A 86 15.69 -1.26 25.14
N GLU A 87 15.11 -1.59 24.00
CA GLU A 87 15.26 -0.89 22.72
C GLU A 87 14.38 0.36 22.64
N ILE A 88 13.45 0.56 23.58
CA ILE A 88 12.52 1.69 23.57
C ILE A 88 12.90 2.70 24.64
N ILE A 89 13.27 3.90 24.20
CA ILE A 89 13.42 5.07 25.06
C ILE A 89 12.25 6.01 24.77
N PRO A 90 11.28 6.19 25.69
CA PRO A 90 10.17 7.12 25.50
C PRO A 90 10.68 8.52 25.14
N GLY A 91 10.16 9.11 24.05
CA GLY A 91 10.66 10.38 23.53
C GLY A 91 11.58 10.23 22.31
N VAL A 92 12.17 9.06 22.08
CA VAL A 92 13.14 8.82 21.00
C VAL A 92 12.53 7.90 19.93
N ALA A 93 12.66 8.30 18.66
CA ALA A 93 12.15 7.50 17.56
C ALA A 93 13.12 6.37 17.20
N ASN A 94 12.56 5.20 16.86
CA ASN A 94 13.32 4.07 16.33
C ASN A 94 13.06 3.92 14.83
N TYR A 95 13.97 3.25 14.14
CA TYR A 95 13.87 2.98 12.70
C TYR A 95 14.07 1.50 12.44
N TYR A 96 13.06 0.85 11.85
CA TYR A 96 13.08 -0.56 11.53
C TYR A 96 13.20 -0.76 10.02
N ALA A 97 14.09 -1.65 9.59
CA ALA A 97 14.22 -2.00 8.18
C ALA A 97 13.17 -3.04 7.80
N THR A 98 12.30 -2.71 6.85
CA THR A 98 11.23 -3.62 6.42
C THR A 98 11.00 -3.48 4.92
N THR A 99 10.16 -4.35 4.37
CA THR A 99 9.83 -4.36 2.95
C THR A 99 8.33 -4.33 2.78
N ILE A 100 7.85 -3.42 1.94
CA ILE A 100 6.46 -3.44 1.47
C ILE A 100 6.40 -4.24 0.17
N ALA A 101 5.44 -5.16 0.11
CA ALA A 101 5.09 -5.97 -1.05
C ALA A 101 3.58 -6.24 -1.03
N ASN A 102 2.80 -5.35 -1.66
CA ASN A 102 1.33 -5.42 -1.65
C ASN A 102 0.73 -5.92 -2.97
N GLY A 103 1.51 -6.67 -3.76
CA GLY A 103 1.11 -7.17 -5.08
C GLY A 103 1.26 -6.16 -6.22
N PHE A 104 1.28 -4.85 -5.93
CA PHE A 104 1.48 -3.80 -6.93
C PHE A 104 2.77 -3.00 -6.70
N ASP A 105 2.88 -2.37 -5.53
CA ASP A 105 4.04 -1.60 -5.09
C ASP A 105 5.00 -2.47 -4.27
N PHE A 106 6.29 -2.38 -4.59
CA PHE A 106 7.37 -3.12 -3.94
C PHE A 106 8.51 -2.17 -3.59
N ALA A 107 8.89 -2.10 -2.31
CA ALA A 107 9.95 -1.20 -1.85
C ALA A 107 10.60 -1.67 -0.56
N ASN A 108 11.93 -1.49 -0.49
CA ASN A 108 12.71 -1.63 0.72
C ASN A 108 12.75 -0.29 1.46
N VAL A 109 12.23 -0.27 2.68
CA VAL A 109 11.96 0.96 3.43
C VAL A 109 12.49 0.90 4.87
N LEU A 110 12.63 2.06 5.47
CA LEU A 110 12.82 2.25 6.89
C LEU A 110 11.53 2.83 7.48
N VAL A 111 11.01 2.20 8.52
CA VAL A 111 9.79 2.65 9.21
C VAL A 111 10.21 3.35 10.48
N LYS A 112 9.88 4.64 10.57
CA LYS A 112 10.01 5.42 11.80
C LYS A 112 8.90 4.99 12.76
N THR A 113 9.26 4.56 13.95
CA THR A 113 8.31 4.19 15.01
C THR A 113 8.44 5.09 16.23
N ARG A 114 7.33 5.25 16.95
CA ARG A 114 7.23 5.90 18.25
C ARG A 114 6.71 4.89 19.26
N GLU A 115 7.52 4.56 20.27
CA GLU A 115 7.12 3.66 21.36
C GLU A 115 6.46 2.35 20.86
N GLY A 116 6.90 1.82 19.70
CA GLY A 116 6.37 0.62 19.05
C GLY A 116 5.29 0.84 17.97
N ARG A 117 4.90 2.09 17.69
CA ARG A 117 3.88 2.43 16.68
C ARG A 117 4.52 3.01 15.42
N PRO A 118 4.32 2.43 14.23
CA PRO A 118 4.75 3.01 12.96
C PRO A 118 4.14 4.38 12.69
N ILE A 119 4.92 5.41 12.42
CA ILE A 119 4.40 6.77 12.15
C ILE A 119 4.83 7.36 10.81
N GLY A 120 5.79 6.74 10.13
CA GLY A 120 6.24 7.27 8.85
C GLY A 120 7.22 6.35 8.14
N ILE A 121 7.19 6.43 6.83
CA ILE A 121 8.00 5.60 5.94
C ILE A 121 9.14 6.46 5.37
N LYS A 122 10.32 5.87 5.26
CA LYS A 122 11.54 6.46 4.72
C LYS A 122 12.19 5.48 3.76
N SER A 123 12.93 5.99 2.79
CA SER A 123 13.71 5.19 1.85
C SER A 123 14.87 4.48 2.56
N ASN A 124 15.06 3.18 2.28
CA ASN A 124 16.22 2.45 2.76
C ASN A 124 17.38 2.55 1.78
N LYS A 125 18.27 3.53 2.01
CA LYS A 125 19.44 3.78 1.14
C LYS A 125 20.50 2.68 1.19
N LEU A 126 20.43 1.75 2.14
CA LEU A 126 21.34 0.60 2.23
C LEU A 126 20.83 -0.60 1.41
N ALA A 127 19.59 -0.56 0.92
CA ALA A 127 19.04 -1.63 0.10
C ALA A 127 19.68 -1.62 -1.30
N LYS A 128 20.06 -2.82 -1.78
CA LYS A 128 20.71 -2.99 -3.10
C LYS A 128 19.77 -2.76 -4.28
N SER A 129 18.45 -2.82 -4.07
CA SER A 129 17.43 -2.61 -5.10
C SER A 129 16.17 -2.06 -4.46
N HIS A 130 15.43 -1.22 -5.19
CA HIS A 130 14.13 -0.68 -4.75
C HIS A 130 14.17 -0.04 -3.35
N GLY A 131 15.28 0.62 -2.99
CA GLY A 131 15.49 1.29 -1.71
C GLY A 131 14.77 2.63 -1.57
N PHE A 132 13.71 2.86 -2.34
CA PHE A 132 12.93 4.10 -2.42
C PHE A 132 11.44 3.79 -2.27
N GLY A 133 10.66 4.76 -1.78
CA GLY A 133 9.21 4.63 -1.67
C GLY A 133 8.53 5.69 -2.52
N ASN A 134 7.56 5.29 -3.34
CA ASN A 134 6.73 6.22 -4.09
C ASN A 134 5.64 6.86 -3.20
N ALA A 135 4.79 7.71 -3.76
CA ALA A 135 3.74 8.39 -3.00
C ALA A 135 2.78 7.41 -2.30
N ARG A 136 2.38 6.32 -2.99
CA ARG A 136 1.48 5.28 -2.43
C ARG A 136 2.14 4.53 -1.27
N VAL A 137 3.41 4.17 -1.42
CA VAL A 137 4.22 3.56 -0.35
C VAL A 137 4.34 4.49 0.85
N ASN A 138 4.53 5.81 0.67
CA ASN A 138 4.58 6.72 1.81
C ASN A 138 3.23 6.84 2.54
N ALA A 139 2.12 6.72 1.80
CA ALA A 139 0.76 6.80 2.34
C ALA A 139 0.26 5.49 2.97
N SER A 140 0.91 4.35 2.70
CA SER A 140 0.42 3.03 3.14
C SER A 140 0.32 2.89 4.66
N VAL A 141 1.07 3.68 5.43
CA VAL A 141 0.96 3.73 6.90
C VAL A 141 -0.45 4.10 7.37
N LEU A 142 -1.23 4.84 6.55
CA LEU A 142 -2.62 5.17 6.88
C LEU A 142 -3.52 3.92 6.84
N GLY A 143 -3.22 2.96 5.96
CA GLY A 143 -3.94 1.69 5.88
C GLY A 143 -3.79 0.84 7.15
N LEU A 144 -2.66 0.94 7.85
CA LEU A 144 -2.47 0.30 9.16
C LEU A 144 -3.50 0.80 10.19
N TYR A 145 -3.74 2.11 10.21
CA TYR A 145 -4.59 2.79 11.19
C TYR A 145 -6.03 3.03 10.73
N ASP A 146 -6.44 2.36 9.66
CA ASP A 146 -7.79 2.46 9.14
C ASP A 146 -8.78 1.74 10.08
N SER A 147 -9.76 2.49 10.61
CA SER A 147 -10.77 1.97 11.54
C SER A 147 -11.79 1.04 10.89
N LEU A 148 -11.88 1.04 9.55
CA LEU A 148 -12.78 0.21 8.76
C LEU A 148 -12.15 -1.13 8.36
N ARG A 149 -11.02 -1.52 8.96
CA ARG A 149 -10.43 -2.85 8.77
C ARG A 149 -11.31 -3.94 9.37
N VAL A 150 -11.31 -5.10 8.72
CA VAL A 150 -11.89 -6.33 9.27
C VAL A 150 -11.07 -6.72 10.51
N LYS A 151 -11.75 -6.89 11.65
CA LYS A 151 -11.10 -7.09 12.96
C LYS A 151 -10.88 -8.56 13.32
N GLY A 152 -11.53 -9.47 12.61
CA GLY A 152 -11.48 -10.91 12.86
C GLY A 152 -12.24 -11.68 11.76
N PRO A 153 -12.18 -13.01 11.76
CA PRO A 153 -12.78 -13.80 10.71
C PRO A 153 -14.32 -13.72 10.76
N LYS A 154 -14.93 -13.85 9.58
CA LYS A 154 -16.38 -13.87 9.39
C LYS A 154 -16.82 -15.04 8.53
N LYS A 155 -18.04 -15.52 8.79
CA LYS A 155 -18.79 -16.47 7.97
C LYS A 155 -20.18 -15.93 7.71
N ASP A 156 -20.58 -15.83 6.44
CA ASP A 156 -21.89 -15.32 6.01
C ASP A 156 -22.24 -13.98 6.68
N GLY A 157 -21.26 -13.08 6.77
CA GLY A 157 -21.38 -11.74 7.38
C GLY A 157 -21.31 -11.70 8.91
N LYS A 158 -21.25 -12.84 9.60
CA LYS A 158 -21.20 -12.93 11.08
C LYS A 158 -19.78 -13.20 11.57
N ASN A 159 -19.39 -12.57 12.68
CA ASN A 159 -18.10 -12.82 13.32
C ASN A 159 -18.03 -14.26 13.84
N ILE A 160 -16.89 -14.91 13.63
CA ILE A 160 -16.56 -16.23 14.19
C ILE A 160 -15.18 -16.19 14.85
N SER A 161 -14.80 -17.25 15.59
CA SER A 161 -13.43 -17.38 16.09
C SER A 161 -12.49 -17.87 14.99
N TRP A 162 -11.17 -17.68 15.18
CA TRP A 162 -10.17 -18.28 14.28
C TRP A 162 -10.19 -19.81 14.36
N ASP A 163 -10.45 -20.39 15.54
CA ASP A 163 -10.54 -21.85 15.70
C ASP A 163 -11.72 -22.44 14.90
N ASP A 164 -12.87 -21.77 14.90
CA ASP A 164 -14.03 -22.17 14.08
C ASP A 164 -13.72 -22.01 12.59
N PHE A 165 -13.12 -20.88 12.19
CA PHE A 165 -12.71 -20.65 10.80
C PHE A 165 -11.77 -21.76 10.31
N ASP A 166 -10.71 -22.04 11.06
CA ASP A 166 -9.69 -23.01 10.68
C ASP A 166 -10.26 -24.43 10.60
N SER A 167 -11.03 -24.84 11.62
CA SER A 167 -11.62 -26.18 11.66
C SER A 167 -12.62 -26.41 10.52
N GLU A 168 -13.50 -25.46 10.24
CA GLU A 168 -14.51 -25.57 9.18
C GLU A 168 -13.88 -25.54 7.77
N VAL A 169 -12.96 -24.60 7.51
CA VAL A 169 -12.29 -24.48 6.21
C VAL A 169 -11.44 -25.71 5.93
N VAL A 170 -10.65 -26.20 6.89
CA VAL A 170 -9.82 -27.39 6.72
C VAL A 170 -10.67 -28.64 6.51
N ALA A 171 -11.76 -28.80 7.26
CA ALA A 171 -12.69 -29.92 7.06
C ALA A 171 -13.24 -29.93 5.63
N LYS A 172 -13.69 -28.78 5.13
CA LYS A 172 -14.27 -28.68 3.78
C LYS A 172 -13.23 -28.87 2.67
N LEU A 173 -12.00 -28.37 2.84
CA LEU A 173 -10.90 -28.64 1.91
C LEU A 173 -10.56 -30.14 1.81
N ASN A 174 -10.53 -30.85 2.94
CA ASN A 174 -10.28 -32.29 2.94
C ASN A 174 -11.39 -33.08 2.23
N GLU A 175 -12.66 -32.70 2.43
CA GLU A 175 -13.82 -33.29 1.73
C GLU A 175 -13.72 -33.09 0.21
N LEU A 176 -13.41 -31.86 -0.21
CA LEU A 176 -13.28 -31.51 -1.63
C LEU A 176 -12.10 -32.22 -2.30
N ALA A 177 -10.97 -32.33 -1.61
CA ALA A 177 -9.83 -33.09 -2.07
C ALA A 177 -10.16 -34.58 -2.24
N ALA A 178 -10.90 -35.18 -1.28
CA ALA A 178 -11.32 -36.58 -1.35
C ALA A 178 -12.33 -36.86 -2.48
N SER A 179 -13.19 -35.88 -2.80
CA SER A 179 -14.13 -35.97 -3.94
C SER A 179 -13.50 -35.67 -5.30
N GLY A 180 -12.22 -35.30 -5.35
CA GLY A 180 -11.50 -34.98 -6.58
C GLY A 180 -11.85 -33.63 -7.19
N LYS A 181 -12.60 -32.77 -6.48
CA LYS A 181 -12.91 -31.41 -6.95
C LYS A 181 -11.67 -30.51 -6.86
N GLN A 182 -11.57 -29.58 -7.80
CA GLN A 182 -10.46 -28.63 -7.84
C GLN A 182 -10.53 -27.63 -6.69
N ILE A 183 -9.38 -27.35 -6.07
CA ILE A 183 -9.18 -26.29 -5.08
C ILE A 183 -8.40 -25.18 -5.76
N ALA A 184 -9.02 -24.05 -6.06
CA ALA A 184 -8.35 -22.92 -6.67
C ALA A 184 -7.76 -22.00 -5.59
N LEU A 185 -6.47 -21.71 -5.71
CA LEU A 185 -5.80 -20.66 -4.95
C LEU A 185 -5.53 -19.49 -5.90
N LEU A 186 -6.20 -18.37 -5.68
CA LEU A 186 -6.08 -17.15 -6.48
C LEU A 186 -5.36 -16.07 -5.67
N THR A 187 -4.16 -15.69 -6.07
CA THR A 187 -3.35 -14.75 -5.29
C THR A 187 -2.87 -13.58 -6.12
N GLN A 188 -2.48 -12.49 -5.45
CA GLN A 188 -1.62 -11.48 -6.04
C GLN A 188 -0.23 -12.07 -6.34
N THR A 189 0.61 -11.31 -7.02
CA THR A 189 2.04 -11.65 -7.12
C THR A 189 2.70 -11.58 -5.73
N PHE A 190 3.02 -12.75 -5.17
CA PHE A 190 3.87 -12.89 -3.98
C PHE A 190 5.31 -13.17 -4.41
N ALA A 191 6.11 -12.12 -4.54
CA ALA A 191 7.56 -12.22 -4.78
C ALA A 191 8.30 -12.67 -3.50
N SER A 192 7.95 -13.83 -2.94
CA SER A 192 8.38 -14.32 -1.62
C SER A 192 8.81 -15.78 -1.71
N PRO A 193 10.08 -16.11 -1.42
CA PRO A 193 10.56 -17.50 -1.41
C PRO A 193 9.82 -18.37 -0.38
N SER A 194 9.58 -17.87 0.83
CA SER A 194 8.86 -18.61 1.86
C SER A 194 7.40 -18.89 1.46
N THR A 195 6.71 -17.91 0.87
CA THR A 195 5.33 -18.09 0.37
C THR A 195 5.28 -19.05 -0.82
N ALA A 196 6.23 -18.96 -1.74
CA ALA A 196 6.31 -19.90 -2.87
C ALA A 196 6.49 -21.35 -2.38
N ARG A 197 7.32 -21.55 -1.36
CA ARG A 197 7.47 -22.85 -0.70
C ARG A 197 6.17 -23.30 -0.03
N LEU A 198 5.50 -22.42 0.72
CA LEU A 198 4.22 -22.73 1.38
C LEU A 198 3.15 -23.15 0.37
N ILE A 199 3.06 -22.48 -0.77
CA ILE A 199 2.14 -22.84 -1.86
C ILE A 199 2.50 -24.21 -2.44
N ALA A 200 3.80 -24.52 -2.60
CA ALA A 200 4.24 -25.84 -3.05
C ALA A 200 3.86 -26.95 -2.05
N GLU A 201 4.03 -26.71 -0.75
CA GLU A 201 3.61 -27.62 0.32
C GLU A 201 2.07 -27.80 0.35
N PHE A 202 1.31 -26.72 0.13
CA PHE A 202 -0.14 -26.77 -0.01
C PHE A 202 -0.57 -27.66 -1.20
N LYS A 203 0.07 -27.49 -2.36
CA LYS A 203 -0.19 -28.31 -3.56
C LYS A 203 0.23 -29.77 -3.39
N ALA A 204 1.25 -30.04 -2.58
CA ALA A 204 1.65 -31.40 -2.25
C ALA A 204 0.61 -32.11 -1.35
N LYS A 205 -0.02 -31.37 -0.42
CA LYS A 205 -1.10 -31.89 0.42
C LYS A 205 -2.42 -32.06 -0.35
N TYR A 206 -2.80 -31.06 -1.14
CA TYR A 206 -4.03 -31.05 -1.92
C TYR A 206 -3.67 -31.17 -3.40
N THR A 207 -3.62 -32.41 -3.91
CA THR A 207 -3.18 -32.66 -5.30
C THR A 207 -4.12 -32.11 -6.37
N THR A 208 -5.36 -31.78 -6.00
CA THR A 208 -6.34 -31.06 -6.86
C THR A 208 -6.16 -29.54 -6.81
N ALA A 209 -5.16 -29.03 -6.08
CA ALA A 209 -4.94 -27.60 -5.96
C ALA A 209 -4.34 -26.99 -7.23
N ASN A 210 -4.99 -25.96 -7.73
CA ASN A 210 -4.53 -25.12 -8.84
C ASN A 210 -4.22 -23.72 -8.32
N HIS A 211 -2.96 -23.29 -8.43
CA HIS A 211 -2.55 -21.94 -8.05
C HIS A 211 -2.50 -21.03 -9.27
N VAL A 212 -3.24 -19.94 -9.20
CA VAL A 212 -3.33 -18.93 -10.26
C VAL A 212 -2.94 -17.57 -9.66
N VAL A 213 -1.96 -16.93 -10.27
CA VAL A 213 -1.56 -15.56 -9.93
C VAL A 213 -2.36 -14.58 -10.79
N TYR A 214 -3.03 -13.63 -10.15
CA TYR A 214 -3.83 -12.59 -10.76
C TYR A 214 -3.28 -11.22 -10.40
N ASP A 215 -2.90 -10.46 -11.43
CA ASP A 215 -2.51 -9.06 -11.32
C ASP A 215 -3.61 -8.20 -11.97
N ALA A 216 -4.15 -7.23 -11.24
CA ALA A 216 -5.21 -6.34 -11.76
C ALA A 216 -4.75 -5.52 -12.97
N ILE A 217 -3.51 -5.03 -12.93
CA ILE A 217 -2.82 -4.44 -14.08
C ILE A 217 -1.82 -5.48 -14.58
N SER A 218 -2.19 -6.17 -15.65
CA SER A 218 -1.43 -7.31 -16.17
C SER A 218 -0.19 -6.89 -16.96
N GLU A 219 0.87 -7.66 -16.79
CA GLU A 219 2.10 -7.62 -17.61
C GLU A 219 2.35 -9.00 -18.27
N SER A 220 1.29 -9.80 -18.44
CA SER A 220 1.39 -11.20 -18.88
C SER A 220 2.14 -11.37 -20.20
N ALA A 221 1.99 -10.43 -21.14
CA ALA A 221 2.66 -10.46 -22.43
C ALA A 221 4.18 -10.28 -22.32
N ALA A 222 4.63 -9.38 -21.43
CA ALA A 222 6.05 -9.18 -21.15
C ALA A 222 6.64 -10.41 -20.44
N LEU A 223 5.91 -10.98 -19.50
CA LEU A 223 6.29 -12.20 -18.77
C LEU A 223 6.40 -13.41 -19.71
N ASP A 224 5.41 -13.64 -20.58
CA ASP A 224 5.41 -14.73 -21.56
C ASP A 224 6.59 -14.61 -22.53
N ALA A 225 6.87 -13.40 -23.05
CA ALA A 225 7.99 -13.15 -23.96
C ALA A 225 9.35 -13.38 -23.28
N PHE A 226 9.54 -12.86 -22.06
CA PHE A 226 10.77 -13.03 -21.31
C PHE A 226 10.99 -14.49 -20.91
N GLN A 227 9.94 -15.20 -20.49
CA GLN A 227 9.99 -16.63 -20.17
C GLN A 227 10.32 -17.49 -21.39
N ALA A 228 9.70 -17.22 -22.55
CA ALA A 228 9.97 -17.95 -23.78
C ALA A 228 11.44 -17.82 -24.21
N LYS A 229 12.07 -16.68 -23.93
CA LYS A 229 13.43 -16.38 -24.36
C LYS A 229 14.50 -16.80 -23.35
N TYR A 230 14.27 -16.61 -22.05
CA TYR A 230 15.28 -16.79 -21.00
C TYR A 230 14.92 -17.87 -19.98
N GLY A 231 13.78 -18.56 -20.13
CA GLY A 231 13.37 -19.68 -19.29
C GLY A 231 12.86 -19.30 -17.89
N ILE A 232 12.75 -18.02 -17.57
CA ILE A 232 12.30 -17.51 -16.27
C ILE A 232 11.11 -16.57 -16.49
N ARG A 233 10.04 -16.77 -15.73
CA ARG A 233 8.91 -15.83 -15.74
C ARG A 233 9.22 -14.63 -14.85
N GLY A 234 9.56 -13.51 -15.46
CA GLY A 234 9.92 -12.27 -14.79
C GLY A 234 10.04 -11.13 -15.80
N LEU A 235 10.22 -9.92 -15.31
CA LEU A 235 10.35 -8.72 -16.14
C LEU A 235 11.83 -8.41 -16.39
N ALA A 236 12.11 -7.89 -17.58
CA ALA A 236 13.43 -7.40 -17.94
C ALA A 236 13.87 -6.27 -16.99
N ASN A 237 15.10 -6.34 -16.49
CA ASN A 237 15.64 -5.32 -15.60
C ASN A 237 16.49 -4.32 -16.41
N TYR A 238 16.07 -3.05 -16.40
CA TYR A 238 16.72 -1.99 -17.15
C TYR A 238 17.44 -1.01 -16.23
N ASP A 239 18.70 -0.71 -16.55
CA ASP A 239 19.53 0.28 -15.88
C ASP A 239 19.77 1.47 -16.83
N PHE A 240 18.85 2.44 -16.80
CA PHE A 240 18.91 3.60 -17.68
C PHE A 240 20.10 4.52 -17.41
N ALA A 241 20.79 4.40 -16.27
CA ALA A 241 22.03 5.14 -16.03
C ALA A 241 23.17 4.71 -16.98
N LYS A 242 23.05 3.50 -17.56
CA LYS A 242 24.01 2.94 -18.54
C LYS A 242 23.62 3.20 -20.00
N ALA A 243 22.53 3.93 -20.26
CA ALA A 243 22.06 4.24 -21.61
C ALA A 243 22.36 5.70 -21.97
N SER A 244 23.00 5.92 -23.13
CA SER A 244 23.11 7.24 -23.76
C SER A 244 21.96 7.54 -24.72
N THR A 245 21.23 6.52 -25.16
CA THR A 245 20.06 6.68 -26.04
C THR A 245 18.98 5.71 -25.62
N ILE A 246 17.82 6.24 -25.27
CA ILE A 246 16.65 5.50 -24.80
C ILE A 246 15.53 5.71 -25.82
N VAL A 247 15.02 4.63 -26.38
CA VAL A 247 13.83 4.64 -27.25
C VAL A 247 12.70 3.91 -26.54
N SER A 248 11.63 4.62 -26.25
CA SER A 248 10.48 4.08 -25.51
C SER A 248 9.27 4.01 -26.44
N VAL A 249 8.73 2.81 -26.67
CA VAL A 249 7.55 2.60 -27.53
C VAL A 249 6.35 2.20 -26.69
N GLY A 250 5.51 3.17 -26.34
CA GLY A 250 4.33 2.96 -25.49
C GLY A 250 4.66 2.57 -24.05
N ALA A 251 5.91 2.72 -23.61
CA ALA A 251 6.33 2.51 -22.22
C ALA A 251 6.41 3.87 -21.50
N ASP A 252 5.72 4.00 -20.37
CA ASP A 252 5.93 5.13 -19.46
C ASP A 252 6.97 4.76 -18.41
N ILE A 253 8.25 4.83 -18.79
CA ILE A 253 9.38 4.41 -17.93
C ILE A 253 9.53 5.23 -16.64
N LEU A 254 8.84 6.38 -16.53
CA LEU A 254 8.81 7.22 -15.32
C LEU A 254 7.47 7.15 -14.58
N GLY A 255 6.58 6.26 -15.01
CA GLY A 255 5.31 5.96 -14.36
C GLY A 255 5.35 4.59 -13.69
N ASP A 256 4.23 3.88 -13.75
CA ASP A 256 4.06 2.56 -13.12
C ASP A 256 4.44 1.38 -14.03
N TRP A 257 5.04 1.64 -15.21
CA TRP A 257 5.47 0.60 -16.15
C TRP A 257 6.41 -0.41 -15.44
N GLN A 258 6.06 -1.70 -15.49
CA GLN A 258 6.79 -2.78 -14.81
C GLN A 258 6.93 -2.60 -13.27
N GLY A 259 6.08 -1.80 -12.65
CA GLY A 259 6.17 -1.46 -11.22
C GLY A 259 7.02 -0.22 -10.92
N GLY A 260 7.45 0.52 -11.95
CA GLY A 260 8.20 1.76 -11.83
C GLY A 260 9.61 1.56 -11.24
N GLY A 261 10.19 2.66 -10.75
CA GLY A 261 11.48 2.61 -10.04
C GLY A 261 12.73 2.87 -10.88
N PHE A 262 12.52 3.36 -12.10
CA PHE A 262 13.59 3.69 -13.04
C PHE A 262 14.03 5.15 -12.97
N ASP A 263 13.36 5.97 -12.17
CA ASP A 263 13.51 7.43 -12.08
C ASP A 263 14.95 7.86 -11.79
N ALA A 264 15.59 7.25 -10.80
CA ALA A 264 16.94 7.62 -10.37
C ALA A 264 17.98 7.36 -11.46
N GLY A 265 17.90 6.17 -12.10
CA GLY A 265 18.80 5.81 -13.19
C GLY A 265 18.60 6.69 -14.42
N TYR A 266 17.34 6.97 -14.77
CA TYR A 266 17.02 7.92 -15.83
C TYR A 266 17.57 9.32 -15.53
N ALA A 267 17.25 9.88 -14.36
CA ALA A 267 17.63 11.23 -13.96
C ALA A 267 19.15 11.44 -13.92
N GLN A 268 19.91 10.42 -13.50
CA GLN A 268 21.38 10.46 -13.51
C GLN A 268 21.94 10.72 -14.91
N GLY A 269 21.34 10.12 -15.95
CA GLY A 269 21.72 10.34 -17.35
C GLY A 269 21.29 11.70 -17.91
N ARG A 270 20.43 12.46 -17.21
CA ARG A 270 19.92 13.76 -17.66
C ARG A 270 20.76 14.95 -17.18
N ILE A 271 21.73 14.73 -16.30
CA ILE A 271 22.64 15.78 -15.83
C ILE A 271 23.70 16.02 -16.92
N PRO A 272 23.79 17.22 -17.52
CA PRO A 272 24.80 17.51 -18.52
C PRO A 272 26.18 17.57 -17.87
N HIS A 273 26.99 16.53 -18.07
CA HIS A 273 28.39 16.50 -17.62
C HIS A 273 29.30 16.39 -18.84
N GLU A 274 30.27 17.30 -18.96
CA GLU A 274 31.21 17.36 -20.11
C GLU A 274 30.49 17.39 -21.48
N GLY A 275 29.34 18.06 -21.56
CA GLY A 275 28.55 18.17 -22.79
C GLY A 275 27.85 16.87 -23.20
N LYS A 276 27.81 15.85 -22.34
CA LYS A 276 27.08 14.60 -22.57
C LYS A 276 25.80 14.58 -21.74
N MET A 277 24.73 14.13 -22.37
CA MET A 277 23.43 13.87 -21.75
C MET A 277 22.79 12.68 -22.47
N SER A 278 22.16 11.79 -21.73
CA SER A 278 21.38 10.68 -22.29
C SER A 278 20.21 11.25 -23.10
N ARG A 279 20.01 10.73 -24.31
CA ARG A 279 18.94 11.16 -25.21
C ARG A 279 17.72 10.24 -25.08
N HIS A 280 16.54 10.80 -24.90
CA HIS A 280 15.29 10.06 -24.76
C HIS A 280 14.31 10.39 -25.88
N ILE A 281 13.87 9.34 -26.59
CA ILE A 281 12.88 9.40 -27.66
C ILE A 281 11.65 8.59 -27.25
N GLN A 282 10.54 9.28 -27.03
CA GLN A 282 9.26 8.68 -26.66
C GLN A 282 8.38 8.54 -27.90
N ILE A 283 7.91 7.34 -28.18
CA ILE A 283 6.91 7.04 -29.19
C ILE A 283 5.65 6.57 -28.46
N GLU A 284 4.59 7.38 -28.46
CA GLU A 284 3.41 7.08 -27.64
C GLU A 284 2.12 7.67 -28.20
N SER A 285 0.99 7.20 -27.67
CA SER A 285 -0.34 7.71 -28.00
C SER A 285 -0.80 8.75 -27.00
N ASN A 286 -0.86 8.37 -25.72
CA ASN A 286 -1.18 9.26 -24.61
C ASN A 286 0.04 10.12 -24.27
N MET A 287 -0.15 11.23 -23.56
CA MET A 287 0.95 11.98 -22.96
C MET A 287 1.28 11.38 -21.60
N SER A 288 2.51 10.91 -21.43
CA SER A 288 3.00 10.29 -20.20
C SER A 288 4.06 11.14 -19.48
N LEU A 289 4.49 10.75 -18.27
CA LEU A 289 5.61 11.40 -17.60
C LEU A 289 6.91 11.19 -18.38
N ALA A 290 7.14 9.99 -18.91
CA ALA A 290 8.25 9.72 -19.82
C ALA A 290 8.22 10.64 -21.05
N GLY A 291 7.05 10.81 -21.67
CA GLY A 291 6.89 11.68 -22.84
C GLY A 291 7.10 13.17 -22.54
N ALA A 292 6.63 13.65 -21.39
CA ALA A 292 6.87 15.03 -20.95
C ALA A 292 8.35 15.33 -20.68
N ASN A 293 9.13 14.31 -20.31
CA ASN A 293 10.57 14.42 -20.03
C ASN A 293 11.46 13.98 -21.20
N ALA A 294 10.88 13.62 -22.35
CA ALA A 294 11.63 13.17 -23.53
C ALA A 294 12.20 14.35 -24.34
N ASP A 295 13.33 14.14 -25.02
CA ASP A 295 13.89 15.13 -25.95
C ASP A 295 13.09 15.18 -27.26
N LYS A 296 12.57 14.03 -27.69
CA LYS A 296 11.71 13.91 -28.86
C LYS A 296 10.51 13.04 -28.53
N ARG A 297 9.32 13.61 -28.68
CA ARG A 297 8.05 12.89 -28.55
C ARG A 297 7.41 12.71 -29.93
N VAL A 298 7.14 11.47 -30.31
CA VAL A 298 6.48 11.10 -31.57
C VAL A 298 5.10 10.54 -31.24
N THR A 299 4.07 11.32 -31.55
CA THR A 299 2.68 10.90 -31.32
C THR A 299 2.25 9.91 -32.41
N VAL A 300 1.81 8.73 -32.00
CA VAL A 300 1.31 7.70 -32.91
C VAL A 300 0.01 7.09 -32.37
N LYS A 301 -0.88 6.64 -33.26
CA LYS A 301 -2.08 5.89 -32.84
C LYS A 301 -1.69 4.55 -32.22
N PRO A 302 -2.45 4.00 -31.24
CA PRO A 302 -2.14 2.70 -30.66
C PRO A 302 -2.01 1.58 -31.71
N SER A 303 -2.86 1.62 -32.74
CA SER A 303 -2.84 0.67 -33.87
C SER A 303 -1.55 0.72 -34.71
N MET A 304 -0.79 1.82 -34.65
CA MET A 304 0.45 2.00 -35.41
C MET A 304 1.71 1.64 -34.62
N GLN A 305 1.64 1.53 -33.29
CA GLN A 305 2.83 1.29 -32.46
C GLN A 305 3.53 -0.03 -32.80
N LYS A 306 2.76 -1.10 -33.06
CA LYS A 306 3.30 -2.40 -33.49
C LYS A 306 4.01 -2.30 -34.85
N ALA A 307 3.42 -1.55 -35.78
CA ALA A 307 4.02 -1.31 -37.10
C ALA A 307 5.33 -0.51 -37.00
N VAL A 308 5.36 0.51 -36.14
CA VAL A 308 6.57 1.29 -35.84
C VAL A 308 7.66 0.39 -35.25
N LEU A 309 7.31 -0.46 -34.29
CA LEU A 309 8.27 -1.37 -33.67
C LEU A 309 8.82 -2.40 -34.66
N ALA A 310 7.99 -2.95 -35.55
CA ALA A 310 8.43 -3.84 -36.62
C ALA A 310 9.42 -3.16 -37.58
N LYS A 311 9.19 -1.88 -37.91
CA LYS A 311 10.12 -1.09 -38.74
C LYS A 311 11.43 -0.76 -38.01
N LEU A 312 11.36 -0.41 -36.73
CA LEU A 312 12.56 -0.23 -35.89
C LEU A 312 13.41 -1.50 -35.89
N TYR A 313 12.81 -2.68 -35.73
CA TYR A 313 13.53 -3.95 -35.83
C TYR A 313 14.23 -4.11 -37.18
N SER A 314 13.50 -3.94 -38.28
CA SER A 314 14.02 -4.04 -39.65
C SER A 314 15.22 -3.10 -39.89
N TYR A 315 15.14 -1.85 -39.42
CA TYR A 315 16.21 -0.87 -39.61
C TYR A 315 17.42 -1.08 -38.68
N VAL A 316 17.19 -1.58 -37.46
CA VAL A 316 18.25 -1.80 -36.46
C VAL A 316 18.96 -3.13 -36.69
N VAL A 317 18.22 -4.23 -36.64
CA VAL A 317 18.71 -5.62 -36.69
C VAL A 317 18.87 -6.09 -38.14
N GLY A 318 17.95 -5.69 -39.01
CA GLY A 318 17.87 -6.18 -40.40
C GLY A 318 16.63 -7.05 -40.65
N GLY A 319 16.45 -7.45 -41.91
CA GLY A 319 15.30 -8.23 -42.37
C GLY A 319 14.18 -7.38 -42.97
N SER A 320 13.41 -7.95 -43.89
CA SER A 320 12.27 -7.29 -44.53
C SER A 320 10.99 -7.48 -43.72
N VAL A 321 10.28 -6.39 -43.45
CA VAL A 321 8.95 -6.43 -42.83
C VAL A 321 7.89 -5.91 -43.81
N SER A 322 6.83 -6.68 -44.03
CA SER A 322 5.72 -6.37 -44.93
C SER A 322 4.70 -5.41 -44.29
N VAL A 323 5.19 -4.30 -43.74
CA VAL A 323 4.37 -3.28 -43.07
C VAL A 323 4.69 -1.91 -43.66
N SER A 324 3.68 -1.09 -43.90
CA SER A 324 3.82 0.28 -44.39
C SER A 324 3.53 1.29 -43.29
N LEU A 325 4.37 2.31 -43.16
CA LEU A 325 4.11 3.50 -42.35
C LEU A 325 3.87 4.70 -43.29
N PRO A 326 3.11 5.72 -42.85
CA PRO A 326 3.09 7.01 -43.54
C PRO A 326 4.51 7.54 -43.74
N GLU A 327 4.79 8.12 -44.90
CA GLU A 327 6.15 8.50 -45.33
C GLU A 327 6.92 9.30 -44.26
N GLN A 328 6.29 10.34 -43.70
CA GLN A 328 6.91 11.18 -42.66
C GLN A 328 7.19 10.40 -41.35
N LEU A 329 6.31 9.46 -40.99
CA LEU A 329 6.52 8.61 -39.82
C LEU A 329 7.63 7.59 -40.09
N ASP A 330 7.67 6.99 -41.28
CA ASP A 330 8.72 6.04 -41.66
C ASP A 330 10.10 6.70 -41.65
N ALA A 331 10.22 7.90 -42.24
CA ALA A 331 11.45 8.69 -42.20
C ALA A 331 11.87 9.03 -40.76
N THR A 332 10.91 9.34 -39.90
CA THR A 332 11.17 9.57 -38.47
C THR A 332 11.67 8.30 -37.79
N VAL A 333 11.06 7.15 -38.05
CA VAL A 333 11.45 5.85 -37.50
C VAL A 333 12.84 5.43 -37.99
N GLN A 334 13.18 5.70 -39.24
CA GLN A 334 14.50 5.45 -39.81
C GLN A 334 15.59 6.31 -39.14
N ALA A 335 15.29 7.58 -38.85
CA ALA A 335 16.20 8.45 -38.10
C ALA A 335 16.42 7.93 -36.66
N ILE A 336 15.35 7.51 -35.97
CA ILE A 336 15.43 6.93 -34.62
C ILE A 336 16.27 5.65 -34.62
N ALA A 337 16.04 4.76 -35.59
CA ALA A 337 16.85 3.54 -35.74
C ALA A 337 18.33 3.84 -35.97
N SER A 338 18.64 4.88 -36.77
CA SER A 338 20.02 5.32 -37.00
C SER A 338 20.69 5.83 -35.73
N GLU A 339 19.97 6.61 -34.91
CA GLU A 339 20.45 7.07 -33.60
C GLU A 339 20.70 5.88 -32.66
N LEU A 340 19.78 4.93 -32.61
CA LEU A 340 19.90 3.74 -31.75
C LEU A 340 21.09 2.86 -32.15
N LYS A 341 21.30 2.63 -33.45
CA LYS A 341 22.48 1.90 -33.96
C LYS A 341 23.78 2.63 -33.64
N LYS A 342 23.81 3.96 -33.77
CA LYS A 342 24.98 4.77 -33.45
C LYS A 342 25.34 4.67 -31.96
N ALA A 343 24.35 4.56 -31.08
CA ALA A 343 24.57 4.36 -29.64
C ALA A 343 25.13 2.96 -29.32
N GLY A 344 24.90 1.96 -30.16
CA GLY A 344 25.39 0.59 -30.00
C GLY A 344 25.02 0.02 -28.62
N SER A 345 26.01 -0.49 -27.88
CA SER A 345 25.81 -1.03 -26.52
C SER A 345 25.31 -0.02 -25.49
N ASN A 346 25.37 1.29 -25.79
CA ASN A 346 24.85 2.34 -24.92
C ASN A 346 23.42 2.76 -25.33
N GLY A 347 22.83 2.12 -26.35
CA GLY A 347 21.44 2.28 -26.74
C GLY A 347 20.54 1.25 -26.06
N VAL A 348 19.31 1.62 -25.76
CA VAL A 348 18.28 0.69 -25.26
C VAL A 348 16.92 1.05 -25.87
N ILE A 349 16.14 0.02 -26.19
CA ILE A 349 14.73 0.17 -26.56
C ILE A 349 13.86 -0.54 -25.53
N VAL A 350 12.70 0.02 -25.21
CA VAL A 350 11.70 -0.58 -24.31
C VAL A 350 10.30 -0.45 -24.92
N THR A 351 9.37 -1.31 -24.48
CA THR A 351 7.97 -1.20 -24.91
C THR A 351 6.97 -1.54 -23.81
N GLY A 352 5.86 -0.80 -23.79
CA GLY A 352 4.68 -1.07 -22.97
C GLY A 352 3.52 -1.67 -23.76
N ILE A 353 3.77 -2.12 -25.00
CA ILE A 353 2.74 -2.80 -25.80
C ILE A 353 2.46 -4.17 -25.18
N GLN A 354 1.20 -4.42 -24.81
CA GLN A 354 0.73 -5.71 -24.28
C GLN A 354 0.53 -6.74 -25.41
N ASP A 355 1.64 -7.15 -26.03
CA ASP A 355 1.69 -8.18 -27.08
C ASP A 355 3.02 -8.93 -27.02
N VAL A 356 2.95 -10.28 -26.99
CA VAL A 356 4.14 -11.13 -26.84
C VAL A 356 5.15 -10.92 -27.97
N ASN A 357 4.70 -10.68 -29.21
CA ASN A 357 5.59 -10.45 -30.34
C ASN A 357 6.28 -9.09 -30.22
N ALA A 358 5.55 -8.04 -29.82
CA ALA A 358 6.13 -6.72 -29.58
C ALA A 358 7.23 -6.78 -28.49
N GLN A 359 6.93 -7.44 -27.37
CA GLN A 359 7.90 -7.65 -26.30
C GLN A 359 9.12 -8.44 -26.80
N THR A 360 8.90 -9.54 -27.54
CA THR A 360 9.98 -10.35 -28.12
C THR A 360 10.88 -9.55 -29.06
N VAL A 361 10.30 -8.67 -29.89
CA VAL A 361 11.05 -7.79 -30.79
C VAL A 361 11.98 -6.85 -30.02
N VAL A 362 11.49 -6.23 -28.94
CA VAL A 362 12.33 -5.36 -28.09
C VAL A 362 13.47 -6.13 -27.43
N LEU A 363 13.19 -7.34 -26.91
CA LEU A 363 14.23 -8.19 -26.34
C LEU A 363 15.30 -8.56 -27.39
N ALA A 364 14.90 -8.80 -28.65
CA ALA A 364 15.82 -9.11 -29.74
C ALA A 364 16.67 -7.90 -30.16
N ILE A 365 16.08 -6.69 -30.22
CA ILE A 365 16.85 -5.47 -30.51
C ILE A 365 17.88 -5.20 -29.42
N ASN A 366 17.51 -5.30 -28.14
CA ASN A 366 18.44 -5.04 -27.04
C ASN A 366 19.60 -6.04 -27.00
N GLU A 367 19.37 -7.31 -27.33
CA GLU A 367 20.44 -8.29 -27.52
C GLU A 367 21.34 -7.96 -28.70
N PHE A 368 20.76 -7.61 -29.86
CA PHE A 368 21.53 -7.22 -31.05
C PHE A 368 22.43 -6.01 -30.78
N LEU A 369 21.94 -5.04 -30.02
CA LEU A 369 22.72 -3.87 -29.60
C LEU A 369 23.81 -4.22 -28.58
N GLY A 370 23.71 -5.36 -27.89
CA GLY A 370 24.52 -5.66 -26.72
C GLY A 370 24.34 -4.62 -25.62
N SER A 371 23.10 -4.20 -25.38
CA SER A 371 22.79 -3.05 -24.51
C SER A 371 23.24 -3.29 -23.06
N LYS A 372 24.10 -2.40 -22.54
CA LYS A 372 24.56 -2.44 -21.14
C LYS A 372 23.46 -2.11 -20.13
N ALA A 373 22.41 -1.43 -20.59
CA ALA A 373 21.26 -1.10 -19.79
C ALA A 373 20.30 -2.29 -19.64
N PHE A 374 20.39 -3.31 -20.49
CA PHE A 374 19.47 -4.46 -20.47
C PHE A 374 20.10 -5.64 -19.73
N ASN A 375 19.61 -5.94 -18.53
CA ASN A 375 20.15 -6.99 -17.67
C ASN A 375 19.19 -8.19 -17.57
N VAL A 376 19.59 -9.29 -18.20
CA VAL A 376 18.83 -10.56 -18.22
C VAL A 376 19.11 -11.44 -17.00
N SER A 377 20.23 -11.24 -16.31
CA SER A 377 20.69 -12.11 -15.22
C SER A 377 19.95 -11.85 -13.91
N SER A 378 19.38 -10.65 -13.75
CA SER A 378 18.67 -10.23 -12.55
C SER A 378 17.26 -9.71 -12.90
N PRO A 379 16.35 -10.57 -13.39
CA PRO A 379 14.98 -10.17 -13.72
C PRO A 379 14.24 -9.66 -12.48
N ILE A 380 13.28 -8.77 -12.71
CA ILE A 380 12.38 -8.24 -11.69
C ILE A 380 11.22 -9.24 -11.51
N LEU A 381 10.88 -9.57 -10.26
CA LEU A 381 9.91 -10.61 -9.89
C LEU A 381 8.60 -10.05 -9.33
N THR A 382 8.38 -8.74 -9.43
CA THR A 382 7.22 -8.01 -8.89
C THR A 382 5.91 -8.26 -9.64
N ARG A 383 5.95 -8.95 -10.78
CA ARG A 383 4.79 -9.42 -11.54
C ARG A 383 5.00 -10.86 -11.98
N GLN A 384 3.99 -11.70 -11.77
CA GLN A 384 4.02 -13.12 -12.14
C GLN A 384 2.68 -13.63 -12.71
N GLY A 385 1.67 -12.77 -12.85
CA GLY A 385 0.33 -13.12 -13.31
C GLY A 385 0.26 -13.75 -14.71
N SER A 386 -0.86 -14.41 -15.00
CA SER A 386 -1.16 -14.99 -16.32
C SER A 386 -2.64 -14.86 -16.68
N ASP A 387 -2.93 -13.99 -17.65
CA ASP A 387 -4.32 -13.76 -18.13
C ASP A 387 -4.96 -15.03 -18.68
N LYS A 388 -4.15 -15.91 -19.30
CA LYS A 388 -4.59 -17.22 -19.78
C LYS A 388 -5.01 -18.12 -18.62
N ALA A 389 -4.23 -18.17 -17.54
CA ALA A 389 -4.54 -18.99 -16.36
C ALA A 389 -5.78 -18.45 -15.62
N VAL A 390 -5.91 -17.13 -15.51
CA VAL A 390 -7.08 -16.47 -14.91
C VAL A 390 -8.34 -16.76 -15.74
N THR A 391 -8.26 -16.61 -17.06
CA THR A 391 -9.37 -16.94 -17.97
C THR A 391 -9.77 -18.41 -17.87
N ALA A 392 -8.80 -19.32 -17.81
CA ALA A 392 -9.05 -20.75 -17.61
C ALA A 392 -9.76 -21.02 -16.27
N LEU A 393 -9.32 -20.39 -15.18
CA LEU A 393 -9.96 -20.51 -13.88
C LEU A 393 -11.42 -20.02 -13.89
N VAL A 394 -11.70 -18.86 -14.50
CA VAL A 394 -13.08 -18.36 -14.64
C VAL A 394 -13.94 -19.34 -15.42
N ASN A 395 -13.42 -19.92 -16.50
CA ASN A 395 -14.14 -20.93 -17.28
C ASN A 395 -14.40 -22.22 -16.47
N ASP A 396 -13.43 -22.66 -15.67
CA ASP A 396 -13.59 -23.85 -14.81
C ASP A 396 -14.57 -23.60 -13.66
N LEU A 397 -14.63 -22.37 -13.12
CA LEU A 397 -15.67 -21.94 -12.18
C LEU A 397 -17.06 -22.01 -12.82
N LYS A 398 -17.22 -21.44 -14.02
CA LYS A 398 -18.49 -21.47 -14.78
C LYS A 398 -18.92 -22.89 -15.11
N ALA A 399 -17.97 -23.79 -15.36
CA ALA A 399 -18.21 -25.20 -15.63
C ALA A 399 -18.47 -26.05 -14.36
N GLY A 400 -18.44 -25.46 -13.16
CA GLY A 400 -18.68 -26.17 -11.90
C GLY A 400 -17.58 -27.17 -11.51
N LYS A 401 -16.39 -27.05 -12.09
CA LYS A 401 -15.26 -27.96 -11.81
C LYS A 401 -14.52 -27.61 -10.51
N VAL A 402 -14.62 -26.34 -10.09
CA VAL A 402 -13.94 -25.81 -8.92
C VAL A 402 -14.85 -25.95 -7.71
N GLY A 403 -14.41 -26.74 -6.72
CA GLY A 403 -15.14 -26.94 -5.47
C GLY A 403 -14.84 -25.88 -4.42
N ALA A 404 -13.59 -25.41 -4.36
CA ALA A 404 -13.18 -24.35 -3.45
C ALA A 404 -12.39 -23.24 -4.16
N VAL A 405 -12.57 -22.00 -3.71
CA VAL A 405 -11.72 -20.86 -4.10
C VAL A 405 -11.19 -20.16 -2.85
N ILE A 406 -9.87 -20.05 -2.74
CA ILE A 406 -9.20 -19.27 -1.71
C ILE A 406 -8.53 -18.08 -2.40
N MET A 407 -8.86 -16.86 -1.97
CA MET A 407 -8.37 -15.61 -2.54
C MET A 407 -7.52 -14.86 -1.53
N ALA A 408 -6.32 -14.41 -1.92
CA ALA A 408 -5.44 -13.64 -1.05
C ALA A 408 -4.79 -12.46 -1.78
N GLY A 409 -5.06 -11.25 -1.31
CA GLY A 409 -4.53 -10.00 -1.88
C GLY A 409 -5.14 -9.62 -3.23
N VAL A 410 -6.31 -10.16 -3.58
CA VAL A 410 -6.97 -9.93 -4.87
C VAL A 410 -8.41 -9.49 -4.68
N ASN A 411 -8.89 -8.64 -5.59
CA ASN A 411 -10.29 -8.22 -5.65
C ASN A 411 -10.86 -8.39 -7.07
N PRO A 412 -10.97 -9.63 -7.59
CA PRO A 412 -11.47 -9.92 -8.93
C PRO A 412 -12.91 -9.44 -9.18
N ALA A 413 -13.77 -9.42 -8.16
CA ALA A 413 -15.14 -8.92 -8.29
C ALA A 413 -15.21 -7.41 -8.62
N TYR A 414 -14.13 -6.67 -8.36
CA TYR A 414 -13.98 -5.26 -8.76
C TYR A 414 -13.13 -5.08 -10.02
N THR A 415 -12.01 -5.82 -10.12
CA THR A 415 -10.94 -5.52 -11.10
C THR A 415 -10.97 -6.35 -12.38
N LEU A 416 -11.69 -7.48 -12.43
CA LEU A 416 -11.77 -8.27 -13.66
C LEU A 416 -12.65 -7.56 -14.72
N PRO A 417 -12.24 -7.56 -16.00
CA PRO A 417 -13.10 -7.08 -17.09
C PRO A 417 -14.45 -7.80 -17.17
N ASN A 418 -14.48 -9.07 -16.77
CA ASN A 418 -15.66 -9.92 -16.71
C ASN A 418 -16.07 -10.25 -15.26
N ALA A 419 -15.92 -9.29 -14.34
CA ALA A 419 -16.20 -9.47 -12.91
C ALA A 419 -17.59 -10.05 -12.60
N SER A 420 -18.63 -9.66 -13.35
CA SER A 420 -19.98 -10.20 -13.17
C SER A 420 -20.06 -11.71 -13.40
N GLU A 421 -19.37 -12.21 -14.42
CA GLU A 421 -19.29 -13.66 -14.70
C GLU A 421 -18.52 -14.40 -13.61
N PHE A 422 -17.43 -13.81 -13.11
CA PHE A 422 -16.65 -14.38 -12.02
C PHE A 422 -17.49 -14.48 -10.74
N THR A 423 -18.16 -13.40 -10.33
CA THR A 423 -18.97 -13.35 -9.11
C THR A 423 -20.17 -14.31 -9.19
N GLU A 424 -20.81 -14.43 -10.35
CA GLU A 424 -21.89 -15.41 -10.52
C GLU A 424 -21.37 -16.85 -10.44
N ALA A 425 -20.22 -17.14 -11.07
CA ALA A 425 -19.62 -18.46 -11.01
C ALA A 425 -19.11 -18.82 -9.61
N LEU A 426 -18.66 -17.84 -8.81
CA LEU A 426 -18.19 -18.04 -7.44
C LEU A 426 -19.29 -18.64 -6.54
N LYS A 427 -20.56 -18.29 -6.76
CA LYS A 427 -21.72 -18.81 -5.99
C LYS A 427 -21.90 -20.32 -6.15
N ASN A 428 -21.39 -20.90 -7.23
CA ASN A 428 -21.49 -22.35 -7.49
C ASN A 428 -20.41 -23.16 -6.77
N THR A 429 -19.45 -22.49 -6.11
CA THR A 429 -18.42 -23.15 -5.32
C THR A 429 -18.99 -23.60 -3.98
N GLU A 430 -18.50 -24.72 -3.46
CA GLU A 430 -18.91 -25.22 -2.15
C GLU A 430 -18.22 -24.47 -1.01
N LEU A 431 -17.04 -23.91 -1.29
CA LEU A 431 -16.24 -23.13 -0.35
C LEU A 431 -15.64 -21.91 -1.05
N SER A 432 -15.87 -20.72 -0.51
CA SER A 432 -15.21 -19.50 -0.96
C SER A 432 -14.65 -18.70 0.22
N VAL A 433 -13.37 -18.38 0.15
CA VAL A 433 -12.63 -17.73 1.23
C VAL A 433 -11.87 -16.54 0.68
N ALA A 434 -12.05 -15.35 1.27
CA ALA A 434 -11.28 -14.16 0.96
C ALA A 434 -10.41 -13.74 2.16
N PHE A 435 -9.10 -13.67 1.95
CA PHE A 435 -8.15 -13.04 2.87
C PHE A 435 -8.04 -11.55 2.49
N SER A 436 -8.68 -10.69 3.29
CA SER A 436 -8.71 -9.24 3.05
C SER A 436 -8.62 -8.42 4.33
N MET A 437 -8.15 -7.17 4.18
CA MET A 437 -8.18 -6.17 5.25
C MET A 437 -9.55 -5.48 5.33
N LYS A 438 -10.40 -5.61 4.31
CA LYS A 438 -11.68 -4.91 4.18
C LYS A 438 -12.78 -5.88 3.72
N GLU A 439 -14.02 -5.51 3.97
CA GLU A 439 -15.18 -6.13 3.30
C GLU A 439 -15.34 -5.49 1.92
N ASP A 440 -14.37 -5.77 1.04
CA ASP A 440 -14.40 -5.34 -0.35
C ASP A 440 -15.38 -6.19 -1.19
N GLU A 441 -15.54 -5.84 -2.47
CA GLU A 441 -16.49 -6.47 -3.38
C GLU A 441 -16.31 -8.00 -3.48
N THR A 442 -15.08 -8.49 -3.42
CA THR A 442 -14.80 -9.92 -3.45
C THR A 442 -15.09 -10.56 -2.11
N ALA A 443 -14.63 -9.96 -1.00
CA ALA A 443 -14.87 -10.47 0.34
C ALA A 443 -16.37 -10.56 0.66
N SER A 444 -17.16 -9.55 0.27
CA SER A 444 -18.62 -9.55 0.43
C SER A 444 -19.34 -10.59 -0.44
N ALA A 445 -18.69 -11.10 -1.50
CA ALA A 445 -19.22 -12.16 -2.36
C ALA A 445 -18.78 -13.58 -1.92
N THR A 446 -18.00 -13.70 -0.85
CA THR A 446 -17.52 -15.00 -0.32
C THR A 446 -18.27 -15.46 0.92
N GLN A 447 -18.23 -16.76 1.18
CA GLN A 447 -18.77 -17.36 2.41
C GLN A 447 -17.93 -16.95 3.63
N TYR A 448 -16.60 -16.98 3.50
CA TYR A 448 -15.68 -16.67 4.60
C TYR A 448 -14.78 -15.49 4.28
N ILE A 449 -14.63 -14.61 5.26
CA ILE A 449 -13.64 -13.53 5.24
C ILE A 449 -12.63 -13.80 6.34
N ALA A 450 -11.36 -13.94 5.96
CA ALA A 450 -10.23 -14.02 6.87
C ALA A 450 -9.59 -12.64 6.99
N ALA A 451 -9.57 -12.08 8.22
CA ALA A 451 -8.94 -10.78 8.47
C ALA A 451 -7.43 -10.88 8.25
N THR A 452 -6.89 -10.12 7.30
CA THR A 452 -5.44 -10.12 7.04
C THR A 452 -4.70 -9.04 7.83
N PRO A 453 -3.48 -9.32 8.29
CA PRO A 453 -2.61 -8.29 8.85
C PRO A 453 -2.20 -7.28 7.76
N HIS A 454 -1.90 -6.06 8.19
CA HIS A 454 -1.13 -5.13 7.37
C HIS A 454 0.34 -5.59 7.31
N TYR A 455 1.11 -5.19 6.30
CA TYR A 455 2.52 -5.64 6.19
C TYR A 455 3.42 -5.18 7.35
N LEU A 456 2.99 -4.17 8.13
CA LEU A 456 3.63 -3.71 9.37
C LEU A 456 3.15 -4.50 10.61
N GLU A 457 2.42 -5.58 10.42
CA GLU A 457 1.92 -6.45 11.48
C GLU A 457 2.23 -7.92 11.17
N SER A 458 3.02 -8.18 10.12
CA SER A 458 3.35 -9.52 9.65
C SER A 458 4.84 -9.69 9.40
N TRP A 459 5.28 -10.94 9.58
CA TRP A 459 6.59 -11.40 9.14
C TRP A 459 6.53 -11.84 7.69
N GLY A 460 7.62 -11.64 6.96
CA GLY A 460 7.73 -12.14 5.59
C GLY A 460 9.14 -12.00 5.01
N ASP A 461 9.30 -12.49 3.79
CA ASP A 461 10.47 -12.30 2.95
C ASP A 461 10.06 -11.85 1.55
N VAL A 462 10.92 -11.09 0.89
CA VAL A 462 10.66 -10.57 -0.45
C VAL A 462 11.91 -10.68 -1.30
N GLU A 463 11.75 -11.15 -2.53
CA GLU A 463 12.76 -11.19 -3.57
C GLU A 463 12.29 -10.35 -4.76
N ILE A 464 12.45 -9.02 -4.67
CA ILE A 464 11.98 -8.08 -5.72
C ILE A 464 12.74 -8.28 -7.03
N VAL A 465 14.05 -8.48 -6.93
CA VAL A 465 14.96 -8.75 -8.04
C VAL A 465 15.62 -10.08 -7.75
N LYS A 466 15.73 -10.95 -8.76
CA LYS A 466 16.35 -12.27 -8.59
C LYS A 466 17.73 -12.17 -7.92
N GLY A 467 17.92 -12.92 -6.84
CA GLY A 467 19.13 -12.97 -6.03
C GLY A 467 19.24 -11.88 -4.95
N HIS A 468 18.25 -10.99 -4.84
CA HIS A 468 18.21 -9.94 -3.81
C HIS A 468 17.06 -10.19 -2.84
N TYR A 469 17.40 -10.62 -1.63
CA TYR A 469 16.44 -10.92 -0.57
C TYR A 469 16.33 -9.79 0.45
N SER A 470 15.11 -9.54 0.90
CA SER A 470 14.82 -8.67 2.03
C SER A 470 13.78 -9.31 2.95
N LEU A 471 13.69 -8.80 4.17
CA LEU A 471 12.73 -9.24 5.17
C LEU A 471 11.66 -8.17 5.38
N THR A 472 10.46 -8.64 5.73
CA THR A 472 9.38 -7.82 6.26
C THR A 472 9.35 -8.03 7.77
N GLN A 473 9.72 -6.98 8.50
CA GLN A 473 9.62 -6.91 9.95
C GLN A 473 8.33 -6.17 10.32
N PRO A 474 7.54 -6.70 11.28
CA PRO A 474 6.37 -6.01 11.82
C PRO A 474 6.76 -4.81 12.69
#